data_AF-A0AAV0VSJ0-F1
#
_entry.id   AF-A0AAV0VSJ0-F1
#
_cell.length_a   1.000
_cell.length_b   1.000
_cell.length_c   1.000
_cell.angle_alpha   90.00
_cell.angle_beta   90.00
_cell.angle_gamma   90.00
#
_symmetry.space_group_name_H-M   'P 1'
#
loop_
_entity.id
_entity.type
_entity.pdbx_description
1 polymer ?
#
loop_
_entity_poly.entity_id
_entity_poly.type
_entity_poly.pdbx_seq_one_letter_code
_entity_poly.pdbx_strand_id
1 'polypeptide(L)'
;MCLVCRELISVLKEYNIKRHYEFKHKVKYDSLYGQLREIEVNKLQKALTGEQTIFSKITTQNKAIISASVNVAMLIAKEGKPFTDAENVY
;
A
#
# COMPACT_ATOMS: atom_id res chain seq x y z
N MET A 1 -2.37 -12.73 4.15
CA MET A 1 -1.82 -12.53 2.80
C MET A 1 -0.81 -13.64 2.53
N CYS A 2 -0.81 -14.23 1.34
CA CYS A 2 0.20 -15.20 0.92
C CYS A 2 1.50 -14.50 0.52
N LEU A 3 2.63 -14.94 1.07
CA LEU A 3 3.94 -14.35 0.78
C LEU A 3 4.37 -14.54 -0.68
N VAL A 4 3.95 -15.64 -1.32
CA VAL A 4 4.35 -16.01 -2.69
C VAL A 4 3.61 -15.20 -3.76
N CYS A 5 2.30 -15.02 -3.60
CA CYS A 5 1.44 -14.43 -4.64
C CYS A 5 0.70 -13.15 -4.22
N ARG A 6 0.93 -12.64 -2.99
CA ARG A 6 0.28 -11.45 -2.43
C ARG A 6 -1.25 -11.53 -2.28
N GLU A 7 -1.87 -12.64 -2.64
CA GLU A 7 -3.31 -12.83 -2.47
C GLU A 7 -3.72 -12.91 -0.99
N LEU A 8 -4.91 -12.40 -0.69
CA LEU A 8 -5.54 -12.60 0.61
C LEU A 8 -6.20 -13.97 0.65
N ILE A 9 -5.91 -14.72 1.70
CA ILE A 9 -6.62 -15.97 2.01
C ILE A 9 -7.82 -15.57 2.86
N SER A 10 -9.03 -15.79 2.33
CA SER A 10 -10.30 -15.28 2.89
C SER A 10 -10.45 -15.54 4.39
N VAL A 11 -10.08 -16.73 4.86
CA VAL A 11 -10.01 -17.05 6.29
C VAL A 11 -8.71 -17.82 6.55
N LEU A 12 -7.92 -17.37 7.52
CA LEU A 12 -6.65 -17.99 7.93
C LEU A 12 -6.85 -19.27 8.76
N LYS A 13 -7.66 -20.20 8.25
CA LYS A 13 -7.79 -21.57 8.75
C LYS A 13 -6.80 -22.47 8.03
N GLU A 14 -6.31 -23.49 8.74
CA GLU A 14 -5.35 -24.46 8.20
C GLU A 14 -5.78 -25.02 6.84
N TYR A 15 -7.04 -25.45 6.72
CA TYR A 15 -7.56 -26.02 5.47
C TYR A 15 -7.47 -25.04 4.29
N ASN A 16 -7.74 -23.74 4.52
CA ASN A 16 -7.69 -22.72 3.47
C ASN A 16 -6.24 -22.43 3.05
N ILE A 17 -5.33 -22.38 4.01
CA ILE A 17 -3.90 -22.16 3.77
C ILE A 17 -3.30 -23.34 3.01
N LYS A 18 -3.58 -24.57 3.48
CA LYS A 18 -3.13 -25.82 2.85
C LYS A 18 -3.65 -25.91 1.41
N ARG A 19 -4.97 -25.74 1.22
CA ARG A 19 -5.58 -25.73 -0.12
C ARG A 19 -4.94 -24.67 -1.02
N HIS A 20 -4.78 -23.43 -0.52
CA HIS A 20 -4.15 -22.37 -1.30
C HIS A 20 -2.73 -22.75 -1.76
N TYR A 21 -1.92 -23.30 -0.86
CA TYR A 21 -0.56 -23.75 -1.19
C TYR A 21 -0.57 -24.92 -2.18
N GLU A 22 -1.38 -25.93 -1.94
CA GLU A 22 -1.45 -27.13 -2.77
C GLU A 22 -1.84 -26.82 -4.22
N PHE A 23 -2.84 -25.96 -4.41
CA PHE A 23 -3.33 -25.62 -5.75
C PHE A 23 -2.45 -24.61 -6.49
N LYS A 24 -1.77 -23.69 -5.80
CA LYS A 24 -1.06 -22.59 -6.47
C LYS A 24 0.47 -22.72 -6.46
N HIS A 25 1.04 -23.30 -5.41
CA HIS A 25 2.47 -23.16 -5.12
C HIS A 25 3.21 -24.50 -5.02
N LYS A 26 2.50 -25.61 -4.75
CA LYS A 26 3.12 -26.94 -4.56
C LYS A 26 4.08 -27.30 -5.69
N VAL A 27 3.64 -27.25 -6.94
CA VAL A 27 4.45 -27.66 -8.10
C VAL A 27 5.84 -27.00 -8.13
N LYS A 28 5.93 -25.73 -7.69
CA LYS A 28 7.17 -24.96 -7.71
C LYS A 28 7.97 -25.03 -6.41
N TYR A 29 7.30 -25.19 -5.27
CA TYR A 29 7.92 -24.98 -3.95
C TYR A 29 8.01 -26.25 -3.08
N ASP A 30 7.36 -27.36 -3.45
CA ASP A 30 7.32 -28.58 -2.63
C ASP A 30 8.70 -29.25 -2.51
N SER A 31 9.56 -29.06 -3.53
CA SER A 31 10.94 -29.56 -3.55
C SER A 31 11.91 -28.75 -2.69
N LEU A 32 11.51 -27.59 -2.17
CA LEU A 32 12.35 -26.80 -1.28
C LEU A 32 12.21 -27.32 0.14
N TYR A 33 13.32 -27.71 0.76
CA TYR A 33 13.39 -28.16 2.15
C TYR A 33 14.64 -27.61 2.85
N GLY A 34 14.61 -27.63 4.18
CA GLY A 34 15.71 -27.13 5.03
C GLY A 34 16.14 -25.71 4.65
N GLN A 35 17.45 -25.51 4.55
CA GLN A 35 18.06 -24.20 4.29
C GLN A 35 17.62 -23.57 2.96
N LEU A 36 17.35 -24.37 1.92
CA LEU A 36 16.88 -23.84 0.64
C LEU A 36 15.51 -23.17 0.78
N ARG A 37 14.62 -23.77 1.60
CA ARG A 37 13.31 -23.18 1.91
C ARG A 37 13.48 -21.89 2.70
N GLU A 38 14.37 -21.87 3.69
CA GLU A 38 14.64 -20.66 4.49
C GLU A 38 15.19 -19.51 3.64
N ILE A 39 16.12 -19.79 2.73
CA ILE A 39 16.69 -18.80 1.81
C ILE A 39 15.58 -18.18 0.95
N GLU A 40 14.71 -19.00 0.37
CA GLU A 40 13.62 -18.51 -0.49
C GLU A 40 12.58 -17.71 0.31
N VAL A 41 12.20 -18.15 1.51
CA VAL A 41 11.30 -17.39 2.39
C VAL A 41 11.92 -16.03 2.74
N ASN A 42 13.20 -15.99 3.12
CA ASN A 42 13.90 -14.75 3.44
C ASN A 42 13.97 -13.80 2.24
N LYS A 43 14.20 -14.33 1.03
CA LYS A 43 14.19 -13.55 -0.20
C LYS A 43 12.81 -12.92 -0.46
N LEU A 44 11.74 -13.71 -0.36
CA LEU A 44 10.38 -13.22 -0.56
C LEU A 44 9.97 -12.17 0.50
N GLN A 45 10.41 -12.36 1.75
CA GLN A 45 10.17 -11.42 2.84
C GLN A 45 10.90 -10.10 2.60
N LYS A 46 12.18 -10.13 2.19
CA LYS A 46 12.93 -8.92 1.84
C LYS A 46 12.28 -8.15 0.68
N ALA A 47 11.81 -8.86 -0.35
CA ALA A 47 11.07 -8.24 -1.45
C ALA A 47 9.79 -7.55 -0.95
N LEU A 48 9.00 -8.21 -0.09
CA LEU A 48 7.79 -7.63 0.49
C LEU A 48 8.09 -6.36 1.31
N THR A 49 9.11 -6.42 2.16
CA THR A 49 9.51 -5.26 2.96
C THR A 49 9.96 -4.10 2.08
N GLY A 50 10.68 -4.39 0.98
CA GLY A 50 11.05 -3.39 -0.02
C GLY A 50 9.84 -2.71 -0.65
N GLU A 51 8.86 -3.49 -1.12
CA GLU A 51 7.59 -2.98 -1.66
C GLU A 51 6.86 -2.08 -0.64
N GLN A 52 6.70 -2.54 0.60
CA GLN A 52 6.04 -1.80 1.68
C GLN A 52 6.74 -0.49 2.03
N THR A 53 8.07 -0.49 2.00
CA THR A 53 8.88 0.71 2.27
C THR A 53 8.63 1.78 1.20
N ILE A 54 8.60 1.37 -0.09
CA ILE A 54 8.30 2.27 -1.20
C ILE A 54 6.90 2.86 -1.05
N PHE A 55 5.88 2.03 -0.81
CA PHE A 55 4.50 2.51 -0.63
C PHE A 55 4.36 3.46 0.57
N SER A 56 5.03 3.17 1.68
CA SER A 56 5.01 4.02 2.87
C SER A 56 5.63 5.38 2.59
N LYS A 57 6.75 5.42 1.86
CA LYS A 57 7.42 6.67 1.45
C LYS A 57 6.51 7.53 0.57
N ILE A 58 5.93 6.93 -0.47
CA ILE A 58 5.01 7.62 -1.39
C ILE A 58 3.79 8.15 -0.63
N THR A 59 3.18 7.32 0.22
CA THR A 59 2.01 7.70 1.02
C THR A 59 2.33 8.88 1.94
N THR A 60 3.50 8.87 2.58
CA THR A 60 3.94 9.96 3.48
C THR A 60 4.17 11.25 2.71
N GLN A 61 4.83 11.19 1.56
CA GLN A 61 5.04 12.36 0.69
C GLN A 61 3.71 12.94 0.21
N ASN A 62 2.79 12.09 -0.26
CA ASN A 62 1.47 12.53 -0.72
C ASN A 62 0.66 13.19 0.40
N LYS A 63 0.70 12.65 1.62
CA LYS A 63 0.05 13.29 2.79
C LYS A 63 0.59 14.69 3.06
N ALA A 64 1.91 14.87 2.99
CA ALA A 64 2.53 16.17 3.19
C ALA A 64 2.12 17.17 2.08
N ILE A 65 2.13 16.73 0.83
CA ILE A 65 1.70 17.54 -0.33
C ILE A 65 0.25 17.97 -0.19
N ILE A 66 -0.65 17.02 0.07
CA ILE A 66 -2.09 17.29 0.23
C ILE A 66 -2.31 18.28 1.37
N SER A 67 -1.66 18.09 2.52
CA SER A 67 -1.76 19.02 3.65
C SER A 67 -1.34 20.44 3.27
N ALA A 68 -0.22 20.60 2.56
CA ALA A 68 0.25 21.90 2.10
C ALA A 68 -0.74 22.55 1.11
N SER A 69 -1.22 21.80 0.11
CA SER A 69 -2.20 22.29 -0.86
C SER A 69 -3.52 22.71 -0.19
N VAL A 70 -4.01 21.94 0.77
CA VAL A 70 -5.21 22.25 1.55
C VAL A 70 -5.03 23.54 2.35
N ASN A 71 -3.88 23.72 2.99
CA ASN A 71 -3.58 24.94 3.75
C ASN A 71 -3.55 26.18 2.85
N VAL A 72 -2.90 26.09 1.68
CA VAL A 72 -2.87 27.19 0.70
C VAL A 72 -4.27 27.52 0.20
N ALA A 73 -5.07 26.51 -0.17
CA ALA A 73 -6.43 26.72 -0.62
C ALA A 73 -7.31 27.36 0.47
N MET A 74 -7.13 26.97 1.74
CA MET A 74 -7.85 27.57 2.87
C MET A 74 -7.46 29.04 3.09
N LEU A 75 -6.19 29.40 2.95
CA LEU A 75 -5.76 30.80 3.02
C LEU A 75 -6.36 31.62 1.88
N ILE A 76 -6.32 31.13 0.64
CA ILE A 76 -6.95 31.78 -0.51
C ILE A 76 -8.44 31.97 -0.27
N ALA A 77 -9.14 30.96 0.26
CA ALA A 77 -10.57 31.06 0.54
C ALA A 77 -10.91 32.06 1.66
N LYS A 78 -10.02 32.25 2.64
CA LYS A 78 -10.18 33.24 3.71
C LYS A 78 -9.93 34.67 3.24
N GLU A 79 -8.90 34.88 2.42
CA GLU A 79 -8.52 36.20 1.91
C GLU A 79 -9.29 36.59 0.64
N GLY A 80 -9.87 35.62 -0.05
CA GLY A 80 -10.74 35.82 -1.20
C GLY A 80 -12.01 36.55 -0.77
N LYS A 81 -12.05 37.87 -1.00
CA LYS A 81 -13.26 38.68 -0.84
C LYS A 81 -14.44 38.07 -1.62
N PRO A 82 -15.68 38.12 -1.11
CA PRO A 82 -16.86 37.82 -1.92
C PRO A 82 -16.94 38.82 -3.09
N PHE A 83 -17.44 38.37 -4.23
CA PHE A 83 -17.64 39.18 -5.45
C PHE A 83 -18.55 40.42 -5.27
N THR A 84 -19.18 40.58 -4.11
CA THR A 84 -20.16 41.65 -3.82
C THR A 84 -19.56 43.05 -3.67
N ASP A 85 -18.24 43.21 -3.64
CA ASP A 85 -17.58 44.54 -3.60
C ASP A 85 -17.51 45.23 -4.98
N ALA A 86 -17.95 44.58 -6.07
CA ALA A 86 -17.81 45.08 -7.45
C ALA A 86 -19.10 45.65 -8.09
N GLU A 87 -20.20 45.79 -7.33
CA GLU A 87 -21.50 46.21 -7.89
C GLU A 87 -22.03 47.59 -7.46
N ASN A 88 -21.21 48.44 -6.83
CA ASN A 88 -21.60 49.83 -6.54
C ASN A 88 -20.58 50.83 -7.08
N VAL A 89 -20.59 51.03 -8.40
CA VAL A 89 -20.16 52.29 -9.01
C VAL A 89 -21.39 52.88 -9.70
N TYR A 90 -22.21 53.59 -8.92
CA TYR A 90 -23.18 54.57 -9.41
C TYR A 90 -22.48 55.89 -9.71
#